data_AF-A0A7V6IN09-F1
#
_entry.id   AF-A0A7V6IN09-F1
#
_cell.length_a   1.000
_cell.length_b   1.000
_cell.length_c   1.000
_cell.angle_alpha   90.00
_cell.angle_beta   90.00
_cell.angle_gamma   90.00
#
_symmetry.space_group_name_H-M   'P 1'
#
loop_
_entity.id
_entity.type
_entity.pdbx_description
1 polymer ?
#
loop_
_entity_poly.entity_id
_entity_poly.type
_entity_poly.pdbx_seq_one_letter_code
_entity_poly.pdbx_strand_id
1 'polypeptide(L)'
;MATNNEIAIRSSMNNLIQREKEHNMFKKKLQDILKAPMSAQMKDNYSKYGIHLINGTLSDAIAASLVVQAMAGNIQAYAMIRDTMGYKPVEQVRNDVVVRIDMSPNAKELGE
;
A
#
# COMPACT_ATOMS: atom_id res chain seq x y z
N MET A 1 1.17 -22.89 -46.63
CA MET A 1 2.31 -22.80 -45.69
C MET A 1 2.23 -21.43 -45.04
N ALA A 2 2.01 -21.34 -43.72
CA ALA A 2 1.98 -20.05 -43.02
C ALA A 2 3.37 -19.42 -43.08
N THR A 3 3.45 -18.11 -43.31
CA THR A 3 4.75 -17.42 -43.39
C THR A 3 5.40 -17.35 -42.02
N ASN A 4 6.74 -17.33 -41.93
CA ASN A 4 7.47 -17.23 -40.66
C ASN A 4 6.99 -16.05 -39.79
N ASN A 5 6.50 -14.98 -40.41
CA ASN A 5 5.93 -13.81 -39.73
C ASN A 5 4.59 -14.10 -39.04
N GLU A 6 3.71 -14.89 -39.66
CA GLU A 6 2.43 -15.29 -39.06
C GLU A 6 2.62 -16.23 -37.86
N ILE A 7 3.64 -17.09 -37.91
CA ILE A 7 3.99 -17.99 -36.81
C ILE A 7 4.51 -17.20 -35.61
N ALA A 8 5.36 -16.19 -35.84
CA ALA A 8 5.89 -15.31 -34.79
C ALA A 8 4.79 -14.47 -34.12
N ILE A 9 3.86 -13.91 -34.90
CA ILE A 9 2.73 -13.12 -34.36
C ILE A 9 1.81 -14.00 -33.51
N ARG A 10 1.47 -15.21 -33.99
CA ARG A 10 0.63 -16.15 -33.23
C ARG A 10 1.28 -16.61 -31.93
N SER A 11 2.59 -16.88 -31.95
CA SER A 11 3.34 -17.22 -30.74
C SER A 11 3.35 -16.07 -29.73
N SER A 12 3.56 -14.83 -30.18
CA SER A 12 3.53 -13.63 -29.34
C SER A 12 2.15 -13.38 -28.73
N MET A 13 1.07 -13.51 -29.52
CA MET A 13 -0.31 -13.41 -29.02
C MET A 13 -0.63 -14.50 -27.99
N ASN A 14 -0.20 -15.74 -28.21
CA ASN A 14 -0.41 -16.83 -27.24
C ASN A 14 0.32 -16.56 -25.92
N ASN A 15 1.55 -16.02 -25.97
CA ASN A 15 2.29 -15.62 -24.76
C ASN A 15 1.59 -14.47 -24.00
N LEU A 16 1.00 -13.52 -24.72
CA LEU A 16 0.28 -12.40 -24.12
C LEU A 16 -1.01 -12.87 -23.43
N ILE A 17 -1.79 -13.73 -24.09
CA ILE A 17 -3.00 -14.36 -23.52
C ILE A 17 -2.64 -15.18 -22.28
N GLN A 18 -1.52 -15.91 -22.32
CA GLN A 18 -1.08 -16.71 -21.18
C GLN A 18 -0.72 -15.84 -19.96
N ARG A 19 0.00 -14.73 -20.18
CA ARG A 19 0.32 -13.76 -19.13
C ARG A 19 -0.94 -13.12 -18.53
N GLU A 20 -1.91 -12.76 -19.36
CA GLU A 20 -3.19 -12.22 -18.88
C GLU A 20 -3.96 -13.24 -18.03
N LYS A 21 -4.00 -14.52 -18.45
CA LYS A 21 -4.62 -15.59 -17.67
C LYS A 21 -3.95 -15.77 -16.31
N GLU A 22 -2.61 -15.79 -16.27
CA GLU A 22 -1.84 -15.90 -15.03
C GLU A 22 -2.09 -14.71 -14.11
N HIS A 23 -2.09 -13.50 -14.65
CA HIS A 23 -2.41 -12.28 -13.90
C HIS A 23 -3.83 -12.32 -13.30
N ASN A 24 -4.82 -12.73 -14.10
CA ASN A 24 -6.21 -12.84 -13.65
C ASN A 24 -6.38 -13.91 -12.57
N MET A 25 -5.72 -15.07 -12.72
CA MET A 25 -5.73 -16.11 -11.68
C MET A 25 -5.06 -15.63 -10.40
N PHE A 26 -3.93 -14.94 -10.51
CA PHE A 26 -3.25 -14.36 -9.35
C PHE A 26 -4.16 -13.36 -8.62
N LYS A 27 -4.76 -12.42 -9.36
CA LYS A 27 -5.70 -11.43 -8.81
C LYS A 27 -6.86 -12.10 -8.09
N LYS A 28 -7.44 -13.15 -8.66
CA LYS A 28 -8.54 -13.90 -8.04
C LYS A 28 -8.09 -14.57 -6.74
N LYS A 29 -6.96 -15.27 -6.74
CA LYS A 29 -6.41 -15.90 -5.53
C LYS A 29 -6.14 -14.87 -4.43
N LEU A 30 -5.60 -13.71 -4.79
CA LEU A 30 -5.34 -12.63 -3.85
C LEU A 30 -6.64 -12.08 -3.25
N GLN A 31 -7.69 -11.90 -4.05
CA GLN A 31 -9.01 -11.52 -3.56
C GLN A 31 -9.61 -12.56 -2.60
N ASP A 32 -9.44 -13.85 -2.90
CA ASP A 32 -9.94 -14.93 -2.06
C ASP A 32 -9.21 -14.94 -0.69
N ILE A 33 -7.88 -14.74 -0.70
CA ILE A 33 -7.09 -14.61 0.54
C ILE A 33 -7.55 -13.40 1.36
N LEU A 34 -7.75 -12.23 0.74
CA LEU A 34 -8.14 -11.02 1.46
C LEU A 34 -9.54 -11.14 2.10
N LYS A 35 -10.41 -11.98 1.54
CA LYS A 35 -11.74 -12.29 2.09
C LYS A 35 -11.71 -13.36 3.17
N ALA A 36 -10.59 -14.04 3.37
CA ALA A 36 -10.47 -15.05 4.42
C ALA A 36 -10.72 -14.41 5.80
N PRO A 37 -11.28 -15.16 6.75
CA PRO A 37 -11.53 -14.65 8.09
C PRO A 37 -10.20 -14.33 8.80
N MET A 38 -10.17 -13.20 9.50
CA MET A 38 -9.06 -12.92 10.42
C MET A 38 -9.15 -13.80 11.66
N SER A 39 -8.03 -13.93 12.39
CA SER A 39 -8.04 -14.66 13.67
C SER A 39 -8.78 -13.88 14.76
N ALA A 40 -9.37 -14.60 15.72
CA ALA A 40 -10.03 -13.98 16.87
C ALA A 40 -9.06 -13.10 17.70
N GLN A 41 -7.79 -13.51 17.80
CA GLN A 41 -6.76 -12.75 18.48
C GLN A 41 -6.50 -11.40 17.80
N MET A 42 -6.48 -11.34 16.47
CA MET A 42 -6.34 -10.07 15.74
C MET A 42 -7.52 -9.15 16.04
N LYS A 43 -8.74 -9.68 15.99
CA LYS A 43 -9.96 -8.91 16.29
C LYS A 43 -9.95 -8.32 17.70
N ASP A 44 -9.55 -9.10 18.71
CA ASP A 44 -9.41 -8.64 20.08
C ASP A 44 -8.35 -7.55 20.21
N ASN A 45 -7.19 -7.74 19.58
CA ASN A 45 -6.11 -6.77 19.60
C ASN A 45 -6.53 -5.42 19.00
N TYR A 46 -7.23 -5.40 17.86
CA TYR A 46 -7.71 -4.15 17.26
C TYR A 46 -8.81 -3.48 18.09
N SER A 47 -9.65 -4.27 18.77
CA SER A 47 -10.69 -3.74 19.66
C SER A 47 -10.08 -2.96 20.85
N LYS A 48 -8.89 -3.36 21.34
CA LYS A 48 -8.15 -2.62 22.39
C LYS A 48 -7.71 -1.23 21.94
N TYR A 49 -7.55 -1.01 20.63
CA TYR A 49 -7.25 0.30 20.04
C TYR A 49 -8.53 1.09 19.66
N GLY A 50 -9.72 0.61 20.03
CA GLY A 50 -10.99 1.23 19.68
C GLY A 50 -11.44 1.01 18.23
N ILE A 51 -10.81 0.06 17.52
CA ILE A 51 -11.12 -0.23 16.12
C ILE A 51 -12.09 -1.43 16.06
N HIS A 52 -13.34 -1.16 15.73
CA HIS A 52 -14.39 -2.17 15.60
C HIS A 52 -14.51 -2.66 14.16
N LEU A 53 -14.11 -3.91 13.91
CA LEU A 53 -14.11 -4.51 12.57
C LEU A 53 -15.44 -5.23 12.29
N ILE A 54 -16.11 -4.80 11.22
CA ILE A 54 -17.48 -5.25 10.86
C ILE A 54 -17.45 -6.60 10.15
N ASN A 55 -16.65 -6.74 9.09
CA ASN A 55 -16.68 -7.95 8.25
C ASN A 55 -15.74 -9.06 8.76
N GLY A 56 -14.77 -8.73 9.61
CA GLY A 56 -13.87 -9.72 10.22
C GLY A 56 -12.94 -10.40 9.21
N THR A 57 -12.62 -9.74 8.09
CA THR A 57 -11.77 -10.28 7.03
C THR A 57 -10.30 -9.88 7.18
N LEU A 58 -9.38 -10.61 6.54
CA LEU A 58 -7.98 -10.21 6.49
C LEU A 58 -7.79 -8.82 5.87
N SER A 59 -8.63 -8.43 4.91
CA SER A 59 -8.64 -7.06 4.38
C SER A 59 -8.90 -6.02 5.47
N ASP A 60 -9.86 -6.26 6.37
CA ASP A 60 -10.14 -5.36 7.48
C ASP A 60 -8.97 -5.30 8.47
N ALA A 61 -8.30 -6.44 8.70
CA ALA A 61 -7.14 -6.51 9.58
C ALA A 61 -5.94 -5.70 9.03
N ILE A 62 -5.73 -5.72 7.72
CA ILE A 62 -4.69 -4.90 7.06
C ILE A 62 -4.99 -3.41 7.23
N ALA A 63 -6.23 -3.00 6.99
CA ALA A 63 -6.66 -1.62 7.19
C ALA A 63 -6.49 -1.18 8.67
N ALA A 64 -6.91 -2.03 9.61
CA ALA A 64 -6.76 -1.77 11.04
C ALA A 64 -5.28 -1.64 11.44
N SER A 65 -4.40 -2.48 10.90
CA SER A 65 -2.95 -2.39 11.12
C SER A 65 -2.38 -1.06 10.65
N LEU A 66 -2.78 -0.58 9.47
CA LEU A 66 -2.36 0.73 8.96
C LEU A 66 -2.81 1.86 9.89
N VAL A 67 -4.04 1.81 10.41
CA VAL A 67 -4.55 2.80 11.36
C VAL A 67 -3.73 2.78 12.65
N VAL A 68 -3.48 1.61 13.23
CA VAL A 68 -2.67 1.48 14.46
C VAL A 68 -1.25 2.02 14.23
N GLN A 69 -0.63 1.72 13.08
CA GLN A 69 0.69 2.26 12.75
C GLN A 69 0.67 3.78 12.59
N ALA A 70 -0.36 4.35 11.97
CA ALA A 70 -0.51 5.79 11.87
C ALA A 70 -0.69 6.44 13.26
N MET A 71 -1.47 5.83 14.14
CA MET A 71 -1.62 6.26 15.54
C MET A 71 -0.30 6.22 16.32
N ALA A 72 0.58 5.27 15.99
CA ALA A 72 1.92 5.17 16.57
C ALA A 72 2.93 6.17 15.95
N GLY A 73 2.50 7.05 15.05
CA GLY A 73 3.35 8.06 14.43
C GLY A 73 4.04 7.62 13.12
N ASN A 74 3.64 6.51 12.51
CA ASN A 74 4.17 6.11 11.21
C ASN A 74 3.61 7.01 10.10
N ILE A 75 4.45 7.94 9.62
CA ILE A 75 4.11 8.92 8.60
C ILE A 75 3.71 8.26 7.27
N GLN A 76 4.31 7.12 6.92
CA GLN A 76 3.96 6.41 5.67
C GLN A 76 2.57 5.80 5.74
N ALA A 77 2.21 5.21 6.89
CA ALA A 77 0.86 4.71 7.11
C ALA A 77 -0.18 5.84 7.09
N TYR A 78 0.14 6.98 7.70
CA TYR A 78 -0.70 8.18 7.65
C TYR A 78 -0.87 8.73 6.22
N ALA A 79 0.23 8.81 5.45
CA ALA A 79 0.22 9.24 4.07
C ALA A 79 -0.67 8.33 3.22
N MET A 80 -0.48 7.01 3.34
CA MET A 80 -1.28 6.01 2.64
C MET A 80 -2.77 6.14 2.98
N ILE A 81 -3.13 6.24 4.27
CA ILE A 81 -4.52 6.42 4.68
C ILE A 81 -5.11 7.69 4.06
N ARG A 82 -4.46 8.84 4.16
CA ARG A 82 -5.07 10.06 3.62
C ARG A 82 -5.11 10.09 2.09
N ASP A 83 -4.10 9.53 1.41
CA ASP A 83 -4.08 9.41 -0.05
C ASP A 83 -5.21 8.49 -0.54
N THR A 84 -5.53 7.42 0.21
CA THR A 84 -6.67 6.53 -0.11
C THR A 84 -8.03 7.14 0.21
N MET A 85 -8.15 8.02 1.22
CA MET A 85 -9.40 8.70 1.55
C MET A 85 -9.75 9.86 0.60
N GLY A 86 -8.97 10.07 -0.49
CA GLY A 86 -9.21 11.13 -1.46
C GLY A 86 -8.95 12.54 -0.93
N TYR A 87 -8.47 12.66 0.31
CA TYR A 87 -8.04 13.92 0.87
C TYR A 87 -6.58 14.14 0.49
N LYS A 88 -6.31 14.86 -0.62
CA LYS A 88 -5.39 16.02 -0.57
C LYS A 88 -5.16 16.74 -1.90
N PRO A 89 -5.00 18.07 -1.89
CA PRO A 89 -4.20 18.75 -2.89
C PRO A 89 -2.73 18.32 -2.72
N VAL A 90 -2.17 17.78 -3.81
CA VAL A 90 -0.81 17.23 -3.92
C VAL A 90 0.29 18.25 -3.55
N GLU A 91 -0.02 19.55 -3.60
CA GLU A 91 0.92 20.65 -3.35
C GLU A 91 1.36 20.79 -1.87
N GLN A 92 0.56 20.34 -0.89
CA GLN A 92 0.94 20.43 0.53
C GLN A 92 1.83 19.28 1.01
N VAL A 93 1.82 18.14 0.31
CA VAL A 93 2.61 16.96 0.73
C VAL A 93 4.08 17.11 0.37
N ARG A 94 4.39 17.85 -0.69
CA ARG A 94 5.77 18.07 -1.17
C ARG A 94 6.51 19.17 -0.40
N ASN A 95 5.80 20.13 0.21
CA ASN A 95 6.42 21.28 0.88
C ASN A 95 6.80 21.04 2.35
N ASP A 96 6.32 19.95 2.99
CA ASP A 96 6.64 19.63 4.39
C ASP A 96 7.94 18.82 4.59
N VAL A 97 8.60 18.40 3.50
CA VAL A 97 9.91 17.74 3.57
C VAL A 97 11.00 18.64 3.00
N VAL A 98 11.11 19.85 3.56
CA VAL A 98 12.36 20.62 3.54
C VAL A 98 12.61 21.11 4.96
N VAL A 99 13.28 20.29 5.77
CA VAL A 99 13.90 20.78 7.00
C VAL A 99 15.10 21.61 6.57
N ARG A 100 14.92 22.93 6.41
CA ARG A 100 16.04 23.88 6.36
C ARG A 100 16.48 24.13 7.79
N ILE A 101 17.55 23.46 8.19
CA ILE A 101 18.23 23.78 9.45
C ILE A 101 19.07 25.03 9.20
N ASP A 102 18.49 26.20 9.46
CA ASP A 102 19.30 27.41 9.60
C ASP A 102 19.93 27.37 11.00
N MET A 103 21.20 26.95 11.04
CA MET A 103 21.99 26.97 12.27
C MET A 103 22.20 28.42 12.73
N SER A 104 21.88 28.73 13.98
CA SER A 104 22.20 30.05 14.55
C SER A 104 23.74 30.22 14.64
N PRO A 105 24.29 31.42 14.44
CA PRO A 105 25.74 31.67 14.47
C PRO A 105 26.43 31.13 15.73
N ASN A 106 25.74 31.16 16.87
CA ASN A 106 26.25 30.68 18.16
C ASN A 106 26.48 29.16 18.22
N ALA A 107 25.81 28.37 17.37
CA ALA A 107 26.03 26.92 17.31
C ALA A 107 27.31 26.56 16.54
N LYS A 108 27.86 27.51 15.76
CA LYS A 108 29.07 27.31 14.96
C LYS A 108 30.34 27.53 15.79
N GLU A 109 30.30 28.42 16.78
CA GLU A 109 31.45 28.72 17.66
C GLU A 109 31.66 27.70 18.79
N LEU A 110 30.69 26.84 19.08
CA LEU A 110 30.86 25.76 20.07
C LEU A 110 31.47 24.48 19.47
N GLY A 111 31.76 24.49 18.16
CA GLY A 111 32.32 23.36 17.40
C GLY A 111 33.76 23.57 16.93
N GLU A 112 34.39 24.70 17.26
CA GLU A 112 35.84 24.97 17.11
C GLU A 112 36.42 25.35 18.49
#